data_AF-A0A072PU77-F1
#
_entry.id   AF-A0A072PU77-F1
#
_cell.length_a   1.000
_cell.length_b   1.000
_cell.length_c   1.000
_cell.angle_alpha   90.00
_cell.angle_beta   90.00
_cell.angle_gamma   90.00
#
_symmetry.space_group_name_H-M   'P 1'
#
loop_
_entity.id
_entity.type
_entity.pdbx_description
1 polymer ?
#
loop_
_entity_poly.entity_id
_entity_poly.type
_entity_poly.pdbx_seq_one_letter_code
_entity_poly.pdbx_strand_id
1 'polypeptide(L)'
;MSSPYGKPTPPSVHTIDPHMLFDSRPIYSHAATTTGACRIVATAGQVGCDADRVFPSDIEDQLSLAMENLGRALEAAGATVTDIFKLVYYIVDYDPNNRRHTKHVKAFLNGHRPPTTLVPVPALADPQMKFEIEAYAAVKVQPLREVDVVVVGAGLSGLKAAFDVQKAGFSCVVVEARGRVGGKTWSVDPLGEGRFVDVGAAWINDTNQGKIYELARSLGLEMVVQNTTGKVIQEDLTGDLGLFDYGGTPGVSDEC
;
A
#
# COMPACT_ATOMS: atom_id res chain seq x y z
N MET A 1 7.53 17.46 -1.10
CA MET A 1 7.60 17.52 0.38
C MET A 1 7.48 16.11 0.92
N SER A 2 8.34 15.71 1.86
CA SER A 2 8.33 14.37 2.46
C SER A 2 7.17 14.22 3.43
N SER A 3 6.42 13.11 3.32
CA SER A 3 5.37 12.71 4.27
C SER A 3 5.83 12.87 5.73
N PRO A 4 5.02 13.48 6.63
CA PRO A 4 5.30 13.52 8.06
C PRO A 4 5.22 12.13 8.72
N TYR A 5 4.66 11.14 8.02
CA TYR A 5 4.62 9.74 8.43
C TYR A 5 5.72 8.98 7.72
N GLY A 6 6.87 8.82 8.39
CA GLY A 6 7.99 7.96 8.00
C GLY A 6 8.56 8.19 6.59
N LYS A 7 9.87 8.41 6.46
CA LYS A 7 10.49 8.19 5.14
C LYS A 7 10.12 6.77 4.67
N PRO A 8 9.66 6.58 3.41
CA PRO A 8 9.45 5.23 2.90
C PRO A 8 10.69 4.42 3.20
N THR A 9 10.50 3.25 3.81
CA THR A 9 11.63 2.40 4.16
C THR A 9 12.35 2.11 2.84
N PRO A 10 13.63 2.47 2.69
CA PRO A 10 14.31 2.30 1.42
C PRO A 10 14.24 0.82 1.02
N PRO A 11 14.08 0.51 -0.28
CA PRO A 11 13.91 -0.86 -0.74
C PRO A 11 15.01 -1.76 -0.18
N SER A 12 14.63 -2.98 0.14
CA SER A 12 15.50 -4.04 0.63
C SER A 12 16.51 -4.49 -0.43
N VAL A 13 16.09 -4.44 -1.70
CA VAL A 13 16.84 -4.88 -2.88
C VAL A 13 17.33 -3.69 -3.70
N HIS A 14 18.57 -3.77 -4.15
CA HIS A 14 19.19 -2.85 -5.11
C HIS A 14 19.65 -3.63 -6.34
N THR A 15 19.19 -3.20 -7.51
CA THR A 15 19.52 -3.80 -8.80
C THR A 15 20.70 -3.07 -9.44
N ILE A 16 21.61 -3.82 -10.07
CA ILE A 16 22.87 -3.32 -10.61
C ILE A 16 22.96 -3.75 -12.07
N ASP A 17 23.28 -2.78 -12.94
CA ASP A 17 23.65 -3.00 -14.33
C ASP A 17 25.14 -2.68 -14.49
N PRO A 18 26.03 -3.70 -14.43
CA PRO A 18 27.47 -3.51 -14.51
C PRO A 18 27.94 -2.93 -15.84
N HIS A 19 29.06 -2.21 -15.79
CA HIS A 19 29.82 -1.83 -16.97
C HIS A 19 30.25 -3.07 -17.77
N MET A 20 30.30 -2.96 -19.11
CA MET A 20 30.67 -4.03 -20.07
C MET A 20 29.68 -5.18 -20.26
N LEU A 21 28.46 -5.09 -19.74
CA LEU A 21 27.35 -5.98 -20.13
C LEU A 21 26.38 -5.26 -21.08
N PHE A 22 25.67 -6.03 -21.90
CA PHE A 22 24.68 -5.47 -22.82
C PHE A 22 23.52 -4.82 -22.06
N ASP A 23 22.84 -3.86 -22.70
CA ASP A 23 21.70 -3.19 -22.09
C ASP A 23 20.50 -4.15 -21.97
N SER A 24 20.15 -4.51 -20.74
CA SER A 24 19.05 -5.39 -20.39
C SER A 24 17.73 -4.66 -20.14
N ARG A 25 17.71 -3.32 -20.28
CA ARG A 25 16.50 -2.51 -20.10
C ARG A 25 15.48 -2.75 -21.21
N PRO A 26 14.17 -2.64 -20.90
CA PRO A 26 13.57 -2.42 -19.57
C PRO A 26 13.25 -3.74 -18.83
N ILE A 27 13.89 -4.86 -19.17
CA ILE A 27 13.40 -6.20 -18.84
C ILE A 27 13.85 -6.67 -17.45
N TYR A 28 15.15 -6.61 -17.16
CA TYR A 28 15.73 -7.10 -15.90
C TYR A 28 17.09 -6.42 -15.66
N SER A 29 17.66 -6.46 -14.46
CA SER A 29 19.05 -6.04 -14.21
C SER A 29 19.99 -7.23 -14.02
N HIS A 30 21.25 -7.07 -14.38
CA HIS A 30 22.22 -8.19 -14.39
C HIS A 30 22.55 -8.74 -13.00
N ALA A 31 22.49 -7.90 -11.96
CA ALA A 31 22.71 -8.32 -10.58
C ALA A 31 21.73 -7.62 -9.62
N ALA A 32 21.57 -8.20 -8.43
CA ALA A 32 20.89 -7.57 -7.31
C ALA A 32 21.63 -7.86 -6.01
N THR A 33 21.54 -6.94 -5.07
CA THR A 33 22.09 -7.06 -3.72
C THR A 33 21.10 -6.53 -2.70
N THR A 34 21.28 -6.90 -1.43
CA THR A 34 20.44 -6.46 -0.31
C THR A 34 21.20 -5.52 0.60
N THR A 35 20.50 -4.59 1.27
CA THR A 35 21.10 -3.76 2.33
C THR A 35 20.65 -4.21 3.72
N GLY A 36 21.63 -4.51 4.58
CA GLY A 36 21.39 -4.88 5.98
C GLY A 36 20.83 -6.29 6.16
N ALA A 37 20.34 -6.58 7.37
CA ALA A 37 19.75 -7.88 7.70
C ALA A 37 18.41 -8.06 6.97
N CYS A 38 18.32 -9.11 6.17
CA CYS A 38 17.12 -9.48 5.42
C CYS A 38 16.74 -10.93 5.68
N ARG A 39 15.43 -11.21 5.75
CA ARG A 39 14.87 -12.55 5.71
C ARG A 39 14.61 -12.89 4.25
N ILE A 40 15.06 -14.07 3.84
CA ILE A 40 14.80 -14.58 2.50
C ILE A 40 13.42 -15.23 2.47
N VAL A 41 12.67 -14.90 1.43
CA VAL A 41 11.41 -15.54 1.05
C VAL A 41 11.68 -16.25 -0.27
N ALA A 42 11.37 -17.55 -0.33
CA ALA A 42 11.37 -18.31 -1.57
C ALA A 42 9.93 -18.78 -1.82
N THR A 43 9.41 -18.52 -3.01
CA THR A 43 8.11 -19.04 -3.41
C THR A 43 8.29 -20.38 -4.12
N ALA A 44 7.38 -21.33 -3.94
CA ALA A 44 7.23 -22.40 -4.91
C ALA A 44 6.84 -21.82 -6.28
N GLY A 45 7.07 -22.59 -7.36
CA GLY A 45 6.61 -22.21 -8.69
C GLY A 45 5.10 -21.99 -8.71
N GLN A 46 4.70 -20.79 -9.14
CA GLN A 46 3.31 -20.39 -9.30
C GLN A 46 2.90 -20.56 -10.76
N VAL A 47 1.73 -21.15 -10.95
CA VAL A 47 1.14 -21.44 -12.25
C VAL A 47 -0.19 -20.69 -12.40
N GLY A 48 -0.68 -20.62 -13.63
CA GLY A 48 -1.95 -19.98 -13.95
C GLY A 48 -3.15 -20.89 -13.72
N CYS A 49 -3.42 -21.30 -12.48
CA CYS A 49 -4.65 -21.99 -12.10
C CYS A 49 -5.34 -21.32 -10.90
N ASP A 50 -6.63 -21.57 -10.76
CA ASP A 50 -7.39 -21.13 -9.58
C ASP A 50 -7.21 -22.09 -8.38
N ALA A 51 -7.94 -21.83 -7.31
CA ALA A 51 -7.89 -22.62 -6.08
C ALA A 51 -8.35 -24.08 -6.26
N ASP A 52 -9.20 -24.34 -7.25
CA ASP A 52 -9.73 -25.67 -7.59
C ASP A 52 -8.87 -26.38 -8.64
N ARG A 53 -7.71 -25.80 -8.99
CA ARG A 53 -6.78 -26.26 -10.03
C ARG A 53 -7.38 -26.29 -11.44
N VAL A 54 -8.30 -25.38 -11.73
CA VAL A 54 -8.79 -25.16 -13.10
C VAL A 54 -7.82 -24.24 -13.82
N PHE A 55 -7.37 -24.69 -15.00
CA PHE A 55 -6.47 -23.93 -15.88
C PHE A 55 -7.29 -23.22 -16.97
N PRO A 56 -7.18 -21.89 -17.11
CA PRO A 56 -7.70 -21.20 -18.28
C PRO A 56 -7.14 -21.79 -19.57
N SER A 57 -7.98 -21.89 -20.60
CA SER A 57 -7.57 -22.36 -21.93
C SER A 57 -6.73 -21.32 -22.67
N ASP A 58 -6.94 -20.03 -22.39
CA ASP A 58 -6.12 -18.96 -22.94
C ASP A 58 -4.82 -18.82 -22.13
N ILE A 59 -3.71 -18.77 -22.85
CA ILE A 59 -2.39 -18.52 -22.29
C ILE A 59 -2.29 -17.15 -21.62
N GLU A 60 -3.01 -16.14 -22.11
CA GLU A 60 -2.98 -14.78 -21.55
C GLU A 60 -3.60 -14.75 -20.14
N ASP A 61 -4.64 -15.55 -19.94
CA ASP A 61 -5.28 -15.72 -18.64
C ASP A 61 -4.39 -16.55 -17.70
N GLN A 62 -3.76 -17.62 -18.19
CA GLN A 62 -2.77 -18.36 -17.38
C GLN A 62 -1.60 -17.46 -16.93
N LEU A 63 -1.09 -16.61 -17.82
CA LEU A 63 0.01 -15.68 -17.51
C LEU A 63 -0.41 -14.66 -16.45
N SER A 64 -1.59 -14.06 -16.60
CA SER A 64 -2.14 -13.11 -15.62
C SER A 64 -2.31 -13.78 -14.25
N LEU A 65 -2.94 -14.94 -14.23
CA LEU A 65 -3.24 -15.67 -13.00
C LEU A 65 -1.98 -16.18 -12.30
N ALA A 66 -0.94 -16.57 -13.04
CA ALA A 66 0.36 -16.93 -12.46
C ALA A 66 1.01 -15.73 -11.72
N MET A 67 0.92 -14.51 -12.28
CA MET A 67 1.41 -13.30 -11.61
C MET A 67 0.59 -12.98 -10.37
N GLU A 68 -0.73 -13.12 -10.41
CA GLU A 68 -1.58 -12.94 -9.24
C GLU A 68 -1.26 -13.94 -8.13
N ASN A 69 -1.09 -15.21 -8.47
CA ASN A 69 -0.72 -16.26 -7.54
C ASN A 69 0.66 -16.00 -6.91
N LEU A 70 1.63 -15.52 -7.70
CA LEU A 70 2.91 -15.06 -7.18
C LEU A 70 2.77 -13.87 -6.24
N GLY A 71 1.94 -12.89 -6.59
CA GLY A 71 1.62 -11.76 -5.73
C GLY A 71 1.05 -12.20 -4.38
N ARG A 72 0.06 -13.11 -4.39
CA ARG A 72 -0.55 -13.69 -3.18
C ARG A 72 0.47 -14.43 -2.31
N ALA A 73 1.36 -15.22 -2.92
CA ALA A 73 2.40 -15.96 -2.21
C ALA A 73 3.43 -15.02 -1.54
N LEU A 74 3.85 -13.96 -2.25
CA LEU A 74 4.74 -12.93 -1.70
C LEU A 74 4.07 -12.16 -0.56
N GLU A 75 2.83 -11.72 -0.75
CA GLU A 75 2.06 -10.97 0.25
C GLU A 75 1.88 -11.79 1.54
N ALA A 76 1.51 -13.07 1.42
CA ALA A 76 1.39 -13.98 2.56
C ALA A 76 2.71 -14.14 3.33
N ALA A 77 3.85 -14.01 2.64
CA ALA A 77 5.18 -14.04 3.24
C ALA A 77 5.65 -12.65 3.73
N GLY A 78 4.81 -11.61 3.66
CA GLY A 78 5.16 -10.24 4.04
C GLY A 78 6.16 -9.57 3.09
N ALA A 79 6.21 -10.01 1.84
CA ALA A 79 7.04 -9.44 0.78
C ALA A 79 6.19 -8.67 -0.23
N THR A 80 6.79 -7.67 -0.85
CA THR A 80 6.25 -6.91 -1.98
C THR A 80 7.02 -7.23 -3.25
N VAL A 81 6.50 -6.80 -4.40
CA VAL A 81 7.20 -6.92 -5.70
C VAL A 81 8.61 -6.32 -5.64
N THR A 82 8.79 -5.20 -4.94
CA THR A 82 10.09 -4.53 -4.82
C THR A 82 11.10 -5.28 -3.94
N ASP A 83 10.66 -6.28 -3.16
CA ASP A 83 11.53 -7.14 -2.37
C ASP A 83 12.10 -8.31 -3.20
N ILE A 84 11.61 -8.55 -4.42
CA ILE A 84 12.11 -9.63 -5.29
C ILE A 84 13.57 -9.32 -5.65
N PHE A 85 14.51 -10.21 -5.30
CA PHE A 85 15.92 -10.10 -5.68
C PHE A 85 16.32 -11.08 -6.79
N LYS A 86 15.49 -12.08 -7.08
CA LYS A 86 15.67 -13.00 -8.21
C LYS A 86 14.32 -13.50 -8.71
N LEU A 87 14.16 -13.54 -10.04
CA LEU A 87 13.01 -14.10 -10.73
C LEU A 87 13.46 -15.22 -11.66
N VAL A 88 12.71 -16.31 -11.73
CA VAL A 88 12.89 -17.42 -12.67
C VAL A 88 11.53 -17.82 -13.21
N TYR A 89 11.40 -18.02 -14.51
CA TYR A 89 10.18 -18.58 -15.08
C TYR A 89 10.45 -19.50 -16.27
N TYR A 90 9.56 -20.47 -16.38
CA TYR A 90 9.58 -21.55 -17.34
C TYR A 90 8.40 -21.40 -18.29
N ILE A 91 8.63 -21.60 -19.59
CA ILE A 91 7.61 -21.41 -20.63
C ILE A 91 7.58 -22.61 -21.56
N VAL A 92 6.39 -23.22 -21.71
CA VAL A 92 6.12 -24.23 -22.73
C VAL A 92 5.73 -23.54 -24.03
N ASP A 93 6.13 -24.10 -25.18
CA ASP A 93 5.84 -23.54 -26.50
C ASP A 93 6.35 -22.08 -26.66
N TYR A 94 7.54 -21.80 -26.13
CA TYR A 94 8.15 -20.47 -26.17
C TYR A 94 8.51 -20.06 -27.61
N ASP A 95 7.99 -18.91 -28.05
CA ASP A 95 8.38 -18.26 -29.30
C ASP A 95 9.19 -16.98 -29.00
N PRO A 96 10.49 -16.91 -29.38
CA PRO A 96 11.31 -15.72 -29.19
C PRO A 96 10.83 -14.52 -30.02
N ASN A 97 10.08 -14.74 -31.10
CA ASN A 97 9.50 -13.69 -31.93
C ASN A 97 8.13 -13.21 -31.39
N ASN A 98 7.48 -13.99 -30.53
CA ASN A 98 6.19 -13.67 -29.94
C ASN A 98 6.19 -13.87 -28.41
N ARG A 99 6.86 -12.95 -27.71
CA ARG A 99 7.11 -13.04 -26.27
C ARG A 99 5.90 -12.60 -25.41
N ARG A 100 4.77 -13.30 -25.51
CA ARG A 100 3.49 -13.00 -24.83
C ARG A 100 3.60 -12.69 -23.34
N HIS A 101 4.46 -13.41 -22.60
CA HIS A 101 4.70 -13.21 -21.17
C HIS A 101 5.21 -11.80 -20.80
N THR A 102 5.85 -11.09 -21.72
CA THR A 102 6.60 -9.85 -21.40
C THR A 102 5.69 -8.76 -20.84
N LYS A 103 4.46 -8.62 -21.34
CA LYS A 103 3.51 -7.60 -20.86
C LYS A 103 3.07 -7.86 -19.42
N HIS A 104 2.85 -9.13 -19.08
CA HIS A 104 2.42 -9.57 -17.74
C HIS A 104 3.53 -9.39 -16.71
N VAL A 105 4.73 -9.84 -17.04
CA VAL A 105 5.91 -9.67 -16.17
C VAL A 105 6.21 -8.19 -15.94
N LYS A 106 6.14 -7.35 -16.99
CA LYS A 106 6.33 -5.89 -16.85
C LYS A 106 5.27 -5.24 -15.98
N ALA A 107 4.00 -5.60 -16.17
CA ALA A 107 2.90 -5.09 -15.37
C ALA A 107 3.04 -5.48 -13.90
N PHE A 108 3.35 -6.75 -13.63
CA PHE A 108 3.59 -7.26 -12.29
C PHE A 108 4.77 -6.57 -11.60
N LEU A 109 5.90 -6.41 -12.30
CA LEU A 109 7.10 -5.79 -11.74
C LEU A 109 6.99 -4.26 -11.55
N ASN A 110 6.10 -3.60 -12.28
CA ASN A 110 5.84 -2.15 -12.18
C ASN A 110 7.12 -1.29 -12.14
N GLY A 111 8.08 -1.59 -13.03
CA GLY A 111 9.36 -0.88 -13.13
C GLY A 111 10.50 -1.46 -12.26
N HIS A 112 10.21 -2.37 -11.33
CA HIS A 112 11.25 -3.14 -10.63
C HIS A 112 11.96 -4.08 -11.62
N ARG A 113 13.27 -4.28 -11.48
CA ARG A 113 14.09 -5.03 -12.45
C ARG A 113 14.99 -6.08 -11.78
N PRO A 114 14.41 -7.09 -11.08
CA PRO A 114 15.23 -8.13 -10.49
C PRO A 114 15.95 -8.93 -11.58
N PRO A 115 17.16 -9.47 -11.30
CA PRO A 115 17.78 -10.50 -12.12
C PRO A 115 16.77 -11.58 -12.49
N THR A 116 16.65 -11.86 -13.79
CA THR A 116 15.58 -12.69 -14.33
C THR A 116 16.16 -13.78 -15.22
N THR A 117 15.66 -15.00 -15.09
CA THR A 117 15.99 -16.11 -15.98
C THR A 117 14.70 -16.62 -16.62
N LEU A 118 14.69 -16.68 -17.95
CA LEU A 118 13.65 -17.34 -18.73
C LEU A 118 14.21 -18.66 -19.24
N VAL A 119 13.51 -19.77 -19.00
CA VAL A 119 13.90 -21.08 -19.51
C VAL A 119 12.75 -21.66 -20.35
N PRO A 120 12.92 -21.82 -21.68
CA PRO A 120 12.01 -22.62 -22.48
C PRO A 120 12.09 -24.08 -22.04
N VAL A 121 10.94 -24.71 -21.79
CA VAL A 121 10.86 -26.12 -21.36
C VAL A 121 9.90 -26.90 -22.25
N PRO A 122 10.13 -28.21 -22.46
CA PRO A 122 9.25 -29.02 -23.30
C PRO A 122 7.89 -29.31 -22.65
N ALA A 123 7.83 -29.32 -21.32
CA ALA A 123 6.62 -29.54 -20.54
C ALA A 123 6.80 -29.03 -19.10
N LEU A 124 5.68 -28.88 -18.39
CA LEU A 124 5.60 -28.65 -16.94
C LEU A 124 4.92 -29.85 -16.27
N ALA A 125 4.69 -29.78 -14.95
CA ALA A 125 4.18 -30.91 -14.17
C ALA A 125 2.79 -31.41 -14.60
N ASP A 126 1.93 -30.52 -15.10
CA ASP A 126 0.64 -30.85 -15.73
C ASP A 126 0.66 -30.41 -17.20
N PRO A 127 0.18 -31.21 -18.16
CA PRO A 127 0.16 -30.85 -19.58
C PRO A 127 -0.61 -29.56 -19.92
N GLN A 128 -1.54 -29.14 -19.06
CA GLN A 128 -2.32 -27.90 -19.23
C GLN A 128 -1.51 -26.65 -18.83
N MET A 129 -0.47 -26.80 -18.01
CA MET A 129 0.38 -25.71 -17.58
C MET A 129 1.26 -25.24 -18.74
N LYS A 130 1.19 -23.94 -19.05
CA LYS A 130 2.02 -23.33 -20.10
C LYS A 130 3.06 -22.33 -19.58
N PHE A 131 2.94 -21.95 -18.31
CA PHE A 131 3.83 -21.00 -17.66
C PHE A 131 3.94 -21.30 -16.16
N GLU A 132 5.16 -21.22 -15.64
CA GLU A 132 5.45 -21.34 -14.20
C GLU A 132 6.49 -20.29 -13.81
N ILE A 133 6.28 -19.59 -12.70
CA ILE A 133 7.16 -18.53 -12.20
C ILE A 133 7.47 -18.69 -10.71
N GLU A 134 8.72 -18.52 -10.34
CA GLU A 134 9.17 -18.47 -8.94
C GLU A 134 9.97 -17.20 -8.67
N ALA A 135 9.89 -16.73 -7.43
CA ALA A 135 10.63 -15.57 -6.95
C ALA A 135 11.40 -15.91 -5.68
N TYR A 136 12.58 -15.31 -5.58
CA TYR A 136 13.27 -15.13 -4.31
C TYR A 136 13.20 -13.66 -3.95
N ALA A 137 12.68 -13.37 -2.77
CA ALA A 137 12.56 -12.03 -2.23
C ALA A 137 13.36 -11.89 -0.92
N ALA A 138 13.81 -10.68 -0.64
CA ALA A 138 14.58 -10.34 0.54
C ALA A 138 13.84 -9.24 1.28
N VAL A 139 13.25 -9.57 2.42
CA VAL A 139 12.49 -8.62 3.22
C VAL A 139 13.38 -8.12 4.36
N LYS A 140 13.52 -6.80 4.51
CA LYS A 140 14.29 -6.23 5.61
C LYS A 140 13.77 -6.75 6.95
N VAL A 141 14.66 -7.32 7.75
CA VAL A 141 14.35 -7.67 9.13
C VAL A 141 14.33 -6.37 9.92
N GLN A 142 13.14 -5.96 10.34
CA GLN A 142 13.06 -4.98 11.41
C GLN A 142 13.61 -5.65 12.67
N PRO A 143 14.51 -4.99 13.43
CA PRO A 143 14.98 -5.56 14.67
C PRO A 143 13.77 -5.89 15.53
N LEU A 144 13.73 -7.11 16.08
CA LEU A 144 12.70 -7.50 17.03
C LEU A 144 12.74 -6.48 18.18
N ARG A 145 11.63 -5.77 18.38
CA ARG A 145 11.47 -4.88 19.50
C ARG A 145 10.76 -5.65 20.60
N GLU A 146 11.47 -5.91 21.67
CA GLU A 146 10.84 -6.36 22.91
C GLU A 146 10.12 -5.16 23.52
N VAL A 147 8.82 -5.30 23.73
CA VAL A 147 7.96 -4.29 24.34
C VAL A 147 6.99 -4.98 25.30
N ASP A 148 6.56 -4.25 26.32
CA ASP A 148 5.60 -4.77 27.30
C ASP A 148 4.20 -4.94 26.69
N VAL A 149 3.83 -4.05 25.76
CA VAL A 149 2.50 -4.03 25.14
C VAL A 149 2.55 -3.76 23.64
N VAL A 150 1.80 -4.56 22.86
CA VAL A 150 1.53 -4.30 21.44
C VAL A 150 0.11 -3.75 21.30
N VAL A 151 -0.03 -2.56 20.72
CA VAL A 151 -1.33 -1.95 20.39
C VAL A 151 -1.61 -2.13 18.90
N VAL A 152 -2.70 -2.84 18.58
CA VAL A 152 -3.12 -3.08 17.18
C VAL A 152 -4.18 -2.06 16.79
N GLY A 153 -3.87 -1.24 15.78
CA GLY A 153 -4.68 -0.15 15.26
C GLY A 153 -4.22 1.22 15.78
N ALA A 154 -3.99 2.16 14.88
CA ALA A 154 -3.59 3.55 15.18
C ALA A 154 -4.72 4.56 14.99
N GLY A 155 -5.96 4.16 15.30
CA GLY A 155 -7.08 5.10 15.49
C GLY A 155 -6.97 5.85 16.83
N LEU A 156 -7.88 6.78 17.08
CA LEU A 156 -7.89 7.57 18.33
C LEU A 156 -7.85 6.69 19.60
N SER A 157 -8.60 5.58 19.62
CA SER A 157 -8.60 4.64 20.74
C SER A 157 -7.25 3.93 20.94
N GLY A 158 -6.62 3.46 19.86
CA GLY A 158 -5.32 2.80 19.91
C GLY A 158 -4.21 3.77 20.32
N LEU A 159 -4.22 4.98 19.76
CA LEU A 159 -3.27 6.03 20.16
C LEU A 159 -3.46 6.44 21.62
N LYS A 160 -4.70 6.50 22.12
CA LYS A 160 -4.97 6.76 23.53
C LYS A 160 -4.50 5.61 24.43
N ALA A 161 -4.71 4.36 24.01
CA ALA A 161 -4.21 3.20 24.75
C ALA A 161 -2.67 3.22 24.83
N ALA A 162 -1.99 3.50 23.72
CA ALA A 162 -0.54 3.64 23.70
C ALA A 162 -0.06 4.78 24.61
N PHE A 163 -0.75 5.93 24.60
CA PHE A 163 -0.48 7.05 25.49
C PHE A 163 -0.62 6.65 26.97
N ASP A 164 -1.66 5.90 27.33
CA ASP A 164 -1.88 5.44 28.71
C ASP A 164 -0.84 4.41 29.16
N VAL A 165 -0.47 3.48 28.27
CA VAL A 165 0.60 2.49 28.52
C VAL A 165 1.93 3.20 28.78
N GLN A 166 2.29 4.18 27.94
CA GLN A 166 3.50 4.99 28.14
C GLN A 166 3.45 5.79 29.44
N LYS A 167 2.31 6.40 29.75
CA LYS A 167 2.11 7.16 31.00
C LYS A 167 2.23 6.26 32.24
N ALA A 168 1.87 4.98 32.13
CA ALA A 168 2.03 3.98 33.18
C ALA A 168 3.48 3.45 33.30
N GLY A 169 4.42 3.89 32.45
CA GLY A 169 5.83 3.51 32.49
C GLY A 169 6.19 2.25 31.70
N PHE A 170 5.25 1.72 30.91
CA PHE A 170 5.47 0.54 30.07
C PHE A 170 5.87 0.94 28.65
N SER A 171 6.71 0.12 28.02
CA SER A 171 7.07 0.24 26.62
C SER A 171 5.95 -0.31 25.72
N CYS A 172 5.71 0.34 24.58
CA CYS A 172 4.74 -0.17 23.61
C CYS A 172 5.11 0.10 22.15
N VAL A 173 4.56 -0.71 21.27
CA VAL A 173 4.55 -0.47 19.81
C VAL A 173 3.10 -0.38 19.32
N VAL A 174 2.84 0.54 18.40
CA VAL A 174 1.55 0.64 17.70
C VAL A 174 1.73 0.12 16.28
N VAL A 175 0.88 -0.82 15.88
CA VAL A 175 0.87 -1.40 14.54
C VAL A 175 -0.41 -1.00 13.82
N GLU A 176 -0.30 -0.49 12.60
CA GLU A 176 -1.43 -0.06 11.78
C GLU A 176 -1.29 -0.63 10.37
N ALA A 177 -2.41 -1.11 9.82
CA ALA A 177 -2.43 -1.70 8.49
C ALA A 177 -2.29 -0.63 7.39
N ARG A 178 -2.74 0.60 7.67
CA ARG A 178 -2.63 1.74 6.76
C ARG A 178 -1.26 2.42 6.88
N GLY A 179 -0.85 3.07 5.79
CA GLY A 179 0.34 3.94 5.79
C GLY A 179 0.17 5.26 6.57
N ARG A 180 -0.84 5.38 7.43
CA ARG A 180 -1.13 6.57 8.25
C ARG A 180 -1.83 6.20 9.56
N VAL A 181 -1.66 7.04 10.57
CA VAL A 181 -2.44 6.98 11.81
C VAL A 181 -3.70 7.87 11.74
N GLY A 182 -4.48 7.89 12.81
CA GLY A 182 -5.65 8.76 12.98
C GLY A 182 -6.99 8.06 12.73
N GLY A 183 -6.98 6.84 12.20
CA GLY A 183 -8.21 6.07 11.95
C GLY A 183 -9.16 6.81 11.00
N LYS A 184 -10.36 7.17 11.48
CA LYS A 184 -11.35 7.93 10.70
C LYS A 184 -11.08 9.44 10.65
N THR A 185 -10.18 9.96 11.48
CA THR A 185 -9.70 11.34 11.39
C THR A 185 -8.59 11.41 10.35
N TRP A 186 -8.69 12.33 9.39
CA TRP A 186 -7.72 12.47 8.32
C TRP A 186 -7.71 13.90 7.79
N SER A 187 -6.57 14.56 7.94
CA SER A 187 -6.30 15.87 7.35
C SER A 187 -5.48 15.68 6.06
N VAL A 188 -5.89 16.37 5.00
CA VAL A 188 -5.22 16.37 3.68
C VAL A 188 -4.77 17.78 3.35
N ASP A 189 -3.63 17.92 2.65
CA ASP A 189 -3.18 19.20 2.08
C ASP A 189 -3.42 19.14 0.56
N PRO A 190 -4.62 19.55 0.09
CA PRO A 190 -5.00 19.35 -1.30
C PRO A 190 -4.16 20.20 -2.27
N LEU A 191 -3.58 21.31 -1.81
CA LEU A 191 -2.83 22.25 -2.65
C LEU A 191 -1.31 22.13 -2.45
N GLY A 192 -0.84 21.42 -1.43
CA GLY A 192 0.59 21.31 -1.11
C GLY A 192 1.18 22.61 -0.54
N GLU A 193 0.33 23.50 -0.05
CA GLU A 193 0.69 24.83 0.47
C GLU A 193 0.74 24.86 2.00
N GLY A 194 0.67 23.70 2.67
CA GLY A 194 0.58 23.59 4.12
C GLY A 194 -0.78 24.00 4.67
N ARG A 195 -1.83 24.00 3.84
CA ARG A 195 -3.22 24.27 4.24
C ARG A 195 -4.00 22.98 4.27
N PHE A 196 -4.42 22.57 5.46
CA PHE A 196 -5.06 21.30 5.66
C PHE A 196 -6.59 21.40 5.63
N VAL A 197 -7.22 20.37 5.08
CA VAL A 197 -8.66 20.14 5.12
C VAL A 197 -8.91 18.80 5.80
N ASP A 198 -9.79 18.78 6.80
CA ASP A 198 -10.21 17.53 7.42
C ASP A 198 -11.30 16.85 6.59
N VAL A 199 -11.00 15.65 6.11
CA VAL A 199 -11.92 14.81 5.33
C VAL A 199 -12.55 13.69 6.18
N GLY A 200 -12.44 13.80 7.50
CA GLY A 200 -13.11 12.91 8.45
C GLY A 200 -13.10 13.47 9.87
N ALA A 201 -14.12 13.12 10.66
CA ALA A 201 -14.29 13.53 12.06
C ALA A 201 -13.99 15.03 12.31
N ALA A 202 -14.70 15.91 11.61
CA ALA A 202 -14.41 17.36 11.56
C ALA A 202 -14.75 18.14 12.85
N TRP A 203 -15.68 17.65 13.68
CA TRP A 203 -16.11 18.34 14.90
C TRP A 203 -16.23 17.38 16.07
N ILE A 204 -15.90 17.89 17.25
CA ILE A 204 -16.18 17.25 18.54
C ILE A 204 -17.15 18.15 19.32
N ASN A 205 -18.00 17.59 20.18
CA ASN A 205 -18.86 18.38 21.07
C ASN A 205 -18.71 17.98 22.54
N ASP A 206 -19.04 18.90 23.42
CA ASP A 206 -18.93 18.71 24.88
C ASP A 206 -20.12 17.94 25.47
N THR A 207 -21.24 17.84 24.76
CA THR A 207 -22.51 17.30 25.28
C THR A 207 -22.58 15.77 25.19
N ASN A 208 -22.31 15.18 24.02
CA ASN A 208 -22.34 13.73 23.78
C ASN A 208 -20.95 13.11 23.54
N GLN A 209 -19.91 13.94 23.38
CA GLN A 209 -18.52 13.52 23.17
C GLN A 209 -17.58 14.05 24.26
N GLY A 210 -18.09 14.22 25.49
CA GLY A 210 -17.36 14.81 26.62
C GLY A 210 -15.97 14.22 26.88
N LYS A 211 -15.78 12.90 26.75
CA LYS A 211 -14.45 12.26 26.92
C LYS A 211 -13.41 12.73 25.91
N ILE A 212 -13.80 12.97 24.66
CA ILE A 212 -12.89 13.47 23.63
C ILE A 212 -12.65 14.97 23.82
N TYR A 213 -13.66 15.72 24.22
CA TYR A 213 -13.52 17.12 24.58
C TYR A 213 -12.56 17.33 25.76
N GLU A 214 -12.69 16.54 26.83
CA GLU A 214 -11.76 16.52 27.96
C GLU A 214 -10.35 16.11 27.55
N LEU A 215 -10.22 15.11 26.68
CA LEU A 215 -8.92 14.69 26.15
C LEU A 215 -8.24 15.83 25.40
N ALA A 216 -8.96 16.53 24.51
CA ALA A 216 -8.42 17.69 23.79
C ALA A 216 -7.93 18.79 24.74
N ARG A 217 -8.71 19.10 25.78
CA ARG A 217 -8.30 20.04 26.85
C ARG A 217 -7.06 19.57 27.59
N SER A 218 -7.00 18.29 27.95
CA SER A 218 -5.86 17.73 28.70
C SER A 218 -4.56 17.74 27.89
N LEU A 219 -4.66 17.70 26.55
CA LEU A 219 -3.54 17.81 25.62
C LEU A 219 -3.18 19.27 25.30
N GLY A 220 -3.93 20.24 25.82
CA GLY A 220 -3.70 21.67 25.55
C GLY A 220 -3.98 22.07 24.11
N LEU A 221 -4.86 21.36 23.40
CA LEU A 221 -5.23 21.69 22.03
C LEU A 221 -6.11 22.94 22.01
N GLU A 222 -5.82 23.85 21.09
CA GLU A 222 -6.70 24.99 20.80
C GLU A 222 -7.99 24.48 20.15
N MET A 223 -9.13 24.91 20.70
CA MET A 223 -10.45 24.55 20.18
C MET A 223 -11.16 25.80 19.70
N VAL A 224 -11.63 25.75 18.45
CA VAL A 224 -12.44 26.80 17.85
C VAL A 224 -13.90 26.39 17.93
N VAL A 225 -14.74 27.26 18.49
CA VAL A 225 -16.18 27.04 18.53
C VAL A 225 -16.75 27.24 17.12
N GLN A 226 -17.46 26.24 16.60
CA GLN A 226 -18.19 26.39 15.35
C GLN A 226 -19.21 27.51 15.50
N ASN A 227 -19.21 28.48 14.57
CA ASN A 227 -20.28 29.45 14.55
C ASN A 227 -21.58 28.76 14.12
N THR A 228 -22.51 28.58 15.06
CA THR A 228 -23.82 27.95 14.85
C THR A 228 -24.94 28.98 14.70
N THR A 229 -24.60 30.23 14.41
CA THR A 229 -25.56 31.34 14.27
C THR A 229 -25.24 32.18 13.04
N GLY A 230 -26.27 32.83 12.48
CA GLY A 230 -26.12 33.69 11.30
C GLY A 230 -26.37 32.98 9.98
N LYS A 231 -25.83 33.56 8.89
CA LYS A 231 -26.01 33.08 7.53
C LYS A 231 -24.87 32.13 7.12
N VAL A 232 -25.23 31.03 6.48
CA VAL A 232 -24.32 30.16 5.74
C VAL A 232 -24.23 30.68 4.31
N ILE A 233 -23.00 30.79 3.80
CA ILE A 233 -22.72 31.11 2.39
C ILE A 233 -22.37 29.80 1.70
N GLN A 234 -23.03 29.51 0.59
CA GLN A 234 -22.70 28.41 -0.30
C GLN A 234 -22.39 28.97 -1.68
N GLU A 235 -21.30 28.51 -2.27
CA GLU A 235 -21.01 28.68 -3.69
C GLU A 235 -21.31 27.35 -4.38
N ASP A 236 -22.12 27.38 -5.44
CA ASP A 236 -22.38 26.19 -6.24
C ASP A 236 -21.32 25.98 -7.34
N LEU A 237 -21.54 25.01 -8.23
CA LEU A 237 -20.60 24.69 -9.29
C LEU A 237 -20.57 25.73 -10.42
N THR A 238 -21.54 26.64 -10.50
CA THR A 238 -21.57 27.74 -11.48
C THR A 238 -20.92 29.01 -10.93
N GLY A 239 -20.59 29.03 -9.64
CA GLY A 239 -20.01 30.19 -8.95
C GLY A 239 -21.07 31.11 -8.35
N ASP A 240 -22.33 30.68 -8.31
CA ASP A 240 -23.42 31.45 -7.74
C ASP A 240 -23.46 31.31 -6.23
N LEU A 241 -23.64 32.43 -5.54
CA LEU A 241 -23.64 32.50 -4.08
C LEU A 241 -25.06 32.45 -3.52
N GLY A 242 -25.34 31.41 -2.74
CA GLY A 242 -26.55 31.25 -1.93
C GLY A 242 -26.32 31.62 -0.47
N LEU A 243 -27.32 32.27 0.14
CA LEU A 243 -27.33 32.62 1.57
C LEU A 243 -28.56 32.00 2.24
N PHE A 244 -28.36 31.25 3.31
CA PHE A 244 -29.45 30.68 4.13
C PHE A 244 -29.09 30.70 5.61
N ASP A 245 -30.08 30.57 6.50
CA ASP A 245 -29.82 30.54 7.94
C ASP A 245 -29.14 29.23 8.36
N TYR A 246 -28.22 29.30 9.32
CA TYR A 246 -27.58 28.11 9.89
C TYR A 246 -28.63 27.12 10.42
N GLY A 247 -28.52 25.85 10.02
CA GLY A 247 -29.50 24.80 10.31
C GLY A 247 -30.64 24.70 9.28
N GLY A 248 -30.73 25.64 8.33
CA GLY A 248 -31.62 25.56 7.18
C GLY A 248 -31.00 24.77 6.02
N THR A 249 -31.82 24.50 5.01
CA THR A 249 -31.36 23.98 3.71
C THR A 249 -31.29 25.11 2.69
N PRO A 250 -30.34 25.08 1.74
CA PRO A 250 -30.35 25.98 0.59
C PRO A 250 -31.70 25.89 -0.12
N GLY A 251 -32.26 27.03 -0.52
CA GLY A 251 -33.44 27.03 -1.38
C GLY A 251 -33.07 26.42 -2.73
N VAL A 252 -33.74 25.33 -3.12
CA VAL A 252 -33.61 24.80 -4.48
C VAL A 252 -34.37 25.78 -5.38
N SER A 253 -33.69 26.40 -6.35
CA SER A 253 -34.40 27.14 -7.40
C SER A 253 -35.17 26.13 -8.25
N ASP A 254 -36.49 26.29 -8.36
CA ASP A 254 -37.41 25.42 -9.11
C ASP A 254 -37.22 25.47 -10.65
N GLU A 255 -36.05 25.86 -11.15
CA GLU A 255 -35.74 25.86 -12.58
C GLU A 255 -34.86 24.65 -12.92
N CYS A 256 -35.54 23.54 -13.24
CA CYS A 256 -35.05 22.44 -14.08
C CYS A 256 -35.64 22.59 -15.48
#